data_AF-A0A958BGV6-F1
#
_entry.id   AF-A0A958BGV6-F1
#
_cell.length_a   1.000
_cell.length_b   1.000
_cell.length_c   1.000
_cell.angle_alpha   90.00
_cell.angle_beta   90.00
_cell.angle_gamma   90.00
#
_symmetry.space_group_name_H-M   'P 1'
#
loop_
_entity.id
_entity.type
_entity.pdbx_description
1 polymer ?
#
loop_
_entity_poly.entity_id
_entity_poly.type
_entity_poly.pdbx_seq_one_letter_code
_entity_poly.pdbx_strand_id
1 'polypeptide(L)'
;MNQPRQVPAPTPSSHHGLSQDEVRALLHQLRERRITRNVNQSFAERLTFGQRMSDGLARAAGSWAFILGFSGILAAWVLINARLLAKPFDPFPFILLNLILSTLAALQAPIIMMSQNRQAAKDRLQADHDYEINLKAEAEIAGLHLKL
;
A
#
# COMPACT_ATOMS: atom_id res chain seq x y z
N MET A 1 2.22 15.51 75.42
CA MET A 1 2.66 16.24 74.22
C MET A 1 2.86 15.25 73.08
N ASN A 2 1.81 15.01 72.29
CA ASN A 2 1.84 14.71 70.84
C ASN A 2 0.43 14.28 70.42
N GLN A 3 -0.30 15.19 69.78
CA GLN A 3 -1.58 14.86 69.15
C GLN A 3 -1.31 14.06 67.87
N PRO A 4 -2.13 13.04 67.54
CA PRO A 4 -2.02 12.35 66.25
C PRO A 4 -2.44 13.29 65.12
N ARG A 5 -1.64 13.35 64.04
CA ARG A 5 -1.97 14.13 62.82
C ARG A 5 -3.28 13.60 62.23
N GLN A 6 -4.27 14.47 62.09
CA GLN A 6 -5.43 14.20 61.25
C GLN A 6 -4.97 14.18 59.79
N VAL A 7 -5.14 13.04 59.13
CA VAL A 7 -5.02 12.94 57.67
C VAL A 7 -6.28 13.58 57.09
N PRO A 8 -6.18 14.60 56.22
CA PRO A 8 -7.35 15.21 55.61
C PRO A 8 -8.06 14.18 54.73
N ALA A 9 -9.38 14.12 54.82
CA ALA A 9 -10.21 13.28 53.96
C ALA A 9 -9.91 13.62 52.48
N PRO A 10 -9.91 12.62 51.59
CA PRO A 10 -9.82 12.89 50.16
C PRO A 10 -10.96 13.83 49.77
N THR A 11 -10.61 14.96 49.18
CA THR A 11 -11.58 15.86 48.56
C THR A 11 -12.37 15.06 47.53
N PRO A 12 -13.70 15.23 47.44
CA PRO A 12 -14.47 14.61 46.38
C PRO A 12 -14.11 15.35 45.09
N SER A 13 -13.06 14.90 44.40
CA SER A 13 -12.86 15.25 43.00
C SER A 13 -14.01 14.60 42.24
N SER A 14 -14.97 15.46 41.94
CA SER A 14 -16.15 15.27 41.11
C SER A 14 -16.00 14.10 40.16
N HIS A 15 -16.87 13.10 40.32
CA HIS A 15 -17.19 12.15 39.26
C HIS A 15 -17.74 12.92 38.06
N HIS A 16 -16.87 13.53 37.25
CA HIS A 16 -17.24 13.92 35.90
C HIS A 16 -17.24 12.62 35.11
N GLY A 17 -18.33 11.86 35.25
CA GLY A 17 -18.71 10.93 34.20
C GLY A 17 -18.73 11.76 32.93
N LEU A 18 -17.87 11.40 31.98
CA LEU A 18 -17.76 12.06 30.68
C LEU A 18 -19.16 12.47 30.24
N SER A 19 -19.41 13.77 30.10
CA SER A 19 -20.74 14.28 29.75
C SER A 19 -21.21 13.55 28.49
N GLN A 20 -22.50 13.21 28.38
CA GLN A 20 -22.99 12.51 27.18
C GLN A 20 -22.59 13.24 25.88
N ASP A 21 -22.45 14.56 25.93
CA ASP A 21 -22.02 15.37 24.80
C ASP A 21 -20.52 15.25 24.52
N GLU A 22 -19.68 15.10 25.55
CA GLU A 22 -18.25 14.82 25.39
C GLU A 22 -18.01 13.40 24.88
N VAL A 23 -18.76 12.41 25.39
CA VAL A 23 -18.71 11.02 24.89
C VAL A 23 -19.16 11.00 23.42
N ARG A 24 -20.22 11.72 23.07
CA ARG A 24 -20.69 11.84 21.68
C ARG A 24 -19.68 12.56 20.80
N ALA A 25 -19.08 13.64 21.27
CA ALA A 25 -18.05 14.38 20.53
C ALA A 25 -16.78 13.55 20.33
N LEU A 26 -16.36 12.79 21.35
CA LEU A 26 -15.22 11.87 21.29
C LEU A 26 -15.52 10.69 20.38
N LEU A 27 -16.72 10.09 20.43
CA LEU A 27 -17.15 9.04 19.51
C LEU A 27 -17.22 9.57 18.07
N HIS A 28 -17.68 10.81 17.86
CA HIS A 28 -17.67 11.44 16.55
C HIS A 28 -16.23 11.67 16.05
N GLN A 29 -15.34 12.15 16.92
CA GLN A 29 -13.91 12.32 16.62
C GLN A 29 -13.20 10.99 16.34
N LEU A 30 -13.52 9.93 17.09
CA LEU A 30 -12.94 8.60 16.87
C LEU A 30 -13.50 7.97 15.60
N ARG A 31 -14.78 8.19 15.28
CA ARG A 31 -15.41 7.74 14.03
C ARG A 31 -14.82 8.45 12.81
N GLU A 32 -14.53 9.74 12.91
CA GLU A 32 -13.87 10.52 11.85
C GLU A 32 -12.35 10.28 11.78
N ARG A 33 -11.67 10.01 12.90
CA ARG A 33 -10.24 9.67 12.90
C ARG A 33 -9.96 8.24 12.44
N ARG A 34 -10.90 7.29 12.57
CA ARG A 34 -10.65 5.87 12.25
C ARG A 34 -11.06 5.39 10.87
N ILE A 35 -11.79 6.16 10.08
CA ILE A 35 -12.30 5.62 8.80
C ILE A 35 -11.98 6.62 7.70
N THR A 36 -11.07 6.23 6.80
CA THR A 36 -10.74 6.93 5.54
C THR A 36 -9.69 8.04 5.57
N ARG A 37 -8.90 8.25 6.66
CA ARG A 37 -7.57 8.89 6.49
C ARG A 37 -6.55 7.91 5.90
N ASN A 38 -6.95 7.34 4.78
CA ASN A 38 -6.18 7.00 3.61
C ASN A 38 -4.83 6.31 3.91
N VAL A 39 -4.93 5.04 4.28
CA VAL A 39 -3.81 4.08 4.23
C VAL A 39 -3.08 4.20 2.88
N ASN A 40 -3.82 4.48 1.80
CA ASN A 40 -3.26 4.72 0.47
C ASN A 40 -2.47 6.05 0.36
N GLN A 41 -2.89 7.16 0.97
CA GLN A 41 -2.16 8.45 0.97
C GLN A 41 -0.93 8.39 1.87
N SER A 42 -1.03 7.78 3.05
CA SER A 42 0.11 7.62 3.95
C SER A 42 1.17 6.66 3.40
N PHE A 43 0.77 5.68 2.58
CA PHE A 43 1.72 4.90 1.75
C PHE A 43 2.23 5.70 0.54
N ALA A 44 1.35 6.47 -0.13
CA ALA A 44 1.69 7.30 -1.29
C ALA A 44 2.76 8.35 -0.96
N GLU A 45 2.64 9.01 0.20
CA GLU A 45 3.52 10.07 0.69
C GLU A 45 4.92 9.55 1.08
N ARG A 46 5.07 8.23 1.30
CA ARG A 46 6.34 7.61 1.67
C ARG A 46 7.08 6.94 0.51
N LEU A 47 6.50 6.89 -0.70
CA LEU A 47 7.19 6.29 -1.84
C LEU A 47 8.33 7.17 -2.33
N THR A 48 9.51 6.59 -2.41
CA THR A 48 10.65 7.24 -3.07
C THR A 48 10.41 7.33 -4.58
N PHE A 49 11.11 8.25 -5.25
CA PHE A 49 11.00 8.44 -6.71
C PHE A 49 11.16 7.12 -7.49
N GLY A 50 12.13 6.29 -7.10
CA GLY A 50 12.36 4.98 -7.72
C GLY A 50 11.20 4.01 -7.56
N GLN A 51 10.49 4.04 -6.42
CA GLN A 51 9.32 3.17 -6.22
C GLN A 51 8.11 3.64 -7.04
N ARG A 52 7.91 4.96 -7.17
CA ARG A 52 6.87 5.52 -8.08
C ARG A 52 7.13 5.15 -9.54
N MET A 53 8.39 5.26 -9.99
CA MET A 53 8.78 4.87 -11.35
C MET A 53 8.59 3.37 -11.57
N SER A 54 8.97 2.54 -10.61
CA SER A 54 8.81 1.08 -10.67
C SER A 54 7.33 0.67 -10.77
N ASP A 55 6.45 1.30 -9.99
CA ASP A 55 5.00 1.04 -10.08
C ASP A 55 4.38 1.53 -11.39
N GLY A 56 4.90 2.61 -11.96
CA GLY A 56 4.50 3.07 -13.29
C GLY A 56 4.94 2.08 -14.36
N LEU A 57 6.19 1.63 -14.29
CA LEU A 57 6.78 0.69 -15.24
C LEU A 57 6.12 -0.68 -15.18
N ALA A 58 5.84 -1.21 -13.99
CA ALA A 58 5.14 -2.48 -13.81
C ALA A 58 3.71 -2.45 -14.40
N ARG A 59 2.98 -1.35 -14.18
CA ARG A 59 1.64 -1.16 -14.77
C ARG A 59 1.69 -0.99 -16.28
N ALA A 60 2.65 -0.23 -16.80
CA ALA A 60 2.82 -0.04 -18.24
C ALA A 60 3.25 -1.33 -18.95
N ALA A 61 4.17 -2.09 -18.36
CA ALA A 61 4.66 -3.36 -18.91
C ALA A 61 3.59 -4.47 -18.95
N GLY A 62 2.56 -4.38 -18.10
CA GLY A 62 1.44 -5.33 -18.09
C GLY A 62 0.36 -5.07 -19.16
N SER A 63 0.50 -4.03 -19.98
CA SER A 63 -0.50 -3.69 -21.01
C SER A 63 -0.26 -4.44 -22.32
N TRP A 64 -1.35 -4.93 -22.93
CA TRP A 64 -1.32 -5.53 -24.27
C TRP A 64 -0.74 -4.61 -25.36
N ALA A 65 -1.03 -3.31 -25.27
CA ALA A 65 -0.49 -2.33 -26.22
C ALA A 65 1.05 -2.21 -26.10
N PHE A 66 1.59 -2.31 -24.88
CA PHE A 66 3.04 -2.29 -24.65
C PHE A 66 3.71 -3.53 -25.23
N ILE A 67 3.14 -4.72 -25.02
CA ILE A 67 3.67 -5.98 -25.55
C ILE A 67 3.74 -5.94 -27.08
N LEU A 68 2.68 -5.49 -27.74
CA LEU A 68 2.62 -5.38 -29.20
C LEU A 68 3.62 -4.33 -29.73
N GLY A 69 3.68 -3.15 -29.10
CA GLY A 69 4.63 -2.10 -29.48
C GLY A 69 6.09 -2.53 -29.31
N PHE A 70 6.43 -3.14 -28.18
CA PHE A 70 7.77 -3.67 -27.91
C PHE A 70 8.16 -4.76 -28.90
N SER A 71 7.25 -5.69 -29.19
CA SER A 71 7.47 -6.74 -30.19
C SER A 71 7.69 -6.17 -31.59
N GLY A 72 6.92 -5.13 -31.96
CA GLY A 72 7.09 -4.41 -33.22
C GLY A 72 8.46 -3.72 -33.35
N ILE A 73 8.94 -3.09 -32.27
CA ILE A 73 10.28 -2.47 -32.24
C ILE A 73 11.37 -3.54 -32.40
N LEU A 74 11.26 -4.68 -31.71
CA LEU A 74 12.21 -5.78 -31.86
C LEU A 74 12.21 -6.34 -33.29
N ALA A 75 11.02 -6.56 -33.87
CA ALA A 75 10.90 -7.01 -35.25
C ALA A 75 11.51 -6.00 -36.24
N ALA A 76 11.27 -4.71 -36.03
CA ALA A 76 11.87 -3.65 -36.83
C ALA A 76 13.41 -3.64 -36.71
N TRP A 77 13.94 -3.77 -35.50
CA TRP A 77 15.39 -3.86 -35.27
C TRP A 77 16.02 -5.04 -36.01
N VAL A 78 15.42 -6.22 -35.89
CA VAL A 78 15.86 -7.44 -36.59
C VAL A 78 15.78 -7.24 -38.09
N LEU A 79 14.68 -6.70 -38.63
CA LEU A 79 14.52 -6.48 -40.07
C LEU A 79 15.55 -5.50 -40.61
N ILE A 80 15.79 -4.39 -39.91
CA ILE A 80 16.75 -3.36 -40.30
C ILE A 80 18.16 -3.94 -40.33
N ASN A 81 18.59 -4.62 -39.27
CA ASN A 81 19.94 -5.17 -39.17
C ASN A 81 20.16 -6.40 -40.07
N ALA A 82 19.13 -7.22 -40.29
CA ALA A 82 19.27 -8.43 -41.09
C ALA A 82 19.18 -8.18 -42.60
N ARG A 83 18.41 -7.17 -43.05
CA ARG A 83 18.10 -7.00 -44.49
C ARG A 83 18.30 -5.61 -45.07
N LEU A 84 18.21 -4.54 -44.28
CA LEU A 84 18.24 -3.18 -44.83
C LEU A 84 19.61 -2.51 -44.76
N LEU A 85 20.52 -2.99 -43.89
CA LEU A 85 21.87 -2.43 -43.76
C LEU A 85 22.90 -3.21 -44.58
N ALA A 86 23.62 -2.50 -45.45
CA ALA A 86 24.77 -3.06 -46.18
C ALA A 86 25.92 -3.46 -45.24
N LYS A 87 26.06 -2.77 -44.10
CA LYS A 87 26.96 -3.13 -43.00
C LYS A 87 26.13 -3.20 -41.70
N PRO A 88 25.71 -4.39 -41.26
CA PRO A 88 24.88 -4.54 -40.06
C PRO A 88 25.60 -4.04 -38.81
N PHE A 89 24.88 -3.34 -37.93
CA PHE A 89 25.39 -2.95 -36.62
C PHE A 89 25.33 -4.12 -35.63
N ASP A 90 24.28 -4.95 -35.72
CA ASP A 90 24.09 -6.17 -34.94
C ASP A 90 23.82 -7.36 -35.89
N PRO A 91 24.86 -8.00 -36.46
CA PRO A 91 24.70 -9.14 -37.35
C PRO A 91 24.07 -10.34 -36.63
N PHE A 92 23.37 -11.20 -37.37
CA PHE A 92 22.91 -12.49 -36.85
C PHE A 92 24.11 -13.26 -36.25
N PRO A 93 24.05 -13.73 -34.98
CA PRO A 93 22.88 -14.05 -34.15
C PRO A 93 22.40 -12.96 -33.15
N PHE A 94 22.63 -11.67 -33.42
CA PHE A 94 22.17 -10.52 -32.62
C PHE A 94 22.71 -10.48 -31.18
N ILE A 95 24.03 -10.35 -31.02
CA ILE A 95 24.68 -10.32 -29.70
C ILE A 95 24.19 -9.15 -28.86
N LEU A 96 24.02 -7.96 -29.46
CA LEU A 96 23.69 -6.74 -28.71
C LEU A 96 22.25 -6.79 -28.22
N LEU A 97 21.32 -7.18 -29.09
CA LEU A 97 19.92 -7.37 -28.72
C LEU A 97 19.78 -8.41 -27.59
N ASN A 98 20.48 -9.54 -27.68
CA ASN A 98 20.45 -10.56 -26.64
C ASN A 98 21.00 -10.06 -25.30
N LEU A 99 22.08 -9.27 -25.31
CA LEU A 99 22.67 -8.70 -24.09
C LEU A 99 21.70 -7.72 -23.41
N ILE A 100 21.08 -6.84 -24.18
CA ILE A 100 20.10 -5.87 -23.68
C ILE A 100 18.88 -6.59 -23.12
N LEU A 101 18.31 -7.56 -23.85
CA LEU A 101 17.13 -8.31 -23.40
C LEU A 101 17.43 -9.12 -22.13
N SER A 102 18.59 -9.78 -22.05
CA SER A 102 18.99 -10.54 -20.87
C SER A 102 19.14 -9.64 -19.65
N THR A 103 19.74 -8.47 -19.81
CA THR A 103 19.87 -7.47 -18.74
C THR A 103 18.51 -6.94 -18.30
N LEU A 104 17.61 -6.65 -19.26
CA LEU A 104 16.26 -6.18 -18.98
C LEU A 104 15.45 -7.23 -18.20
N ALA A 105 15.52 -8.49 -18.64
CA ALA A 105 14.85 -9.61 -17.97
C ALA A 105 15.39 -9.84 -16.55
N ALA A 106 16.72 -9.75 -16.36
CA ALA A 106 17.34 -9.89 -15.04
C ALA A 106 16.85 -8.81 -14.05
N LEU A 107 16.61 -7.58 -14.53
CA LEU A 107 16.08 -6.49 -13.72
C LEU A 107 14.56 -6.57 -13.50
N GLN A 108 13.81 -7.27 -14.37
CA GLN A 108 12.36 -7.38 -14.25
C GLN A 108 11.94 -8.13 -12.97
N ALA A 109 12.55 -9.28 -12.68
CA ALA A 109 12.19 -10.11 -11.52
C ALA A 109 12.24 -9.34 -10.17
N PRO A 110 13.30 -8.60 -9.82
CA PRO A 110 13.35 -7.83 -8.58
C PRO A 110 12.39 -6.64 -8.59
N ILE A 111 12.18 -5.96 -9.73
CA ILE A 111 11.22 -4.85 -9.82
C ILE A 111 9.80 -5.36 -9.58
N ILE A 112 9.43 -6.47 -10.22
CA ILE A 112 8.15 -7.13 -10.03
C ILE A 112 8.00 -7.57 -8.56
N MET A 113 9.02 -8.21 -7.98
CA MET A 113 9.00 -8.64 -6.58
C MET A 113 8.86 -7.45 -5.62
N MET A 114 9.50 -6.31 -5.89
CA MET A 114 9.36 -5.09 -5.09
C MET A 114 7.96 -4.46 -5.21
N SER A 115 7.33 -4.54 -6.39
CA SER A 115 5.95 -4.09 -6.58
C SER A 115 4.97 -5.02 -5.86
N GLN A 116 5.17 -6.34 -5.98
CA GLN A 116 4.38 -7.36 -5.29
C GLN A 116 4.49 -7.24 -3.76
N ASN A 117 5.70 -7.10 -3.21
CA ASN A 117 5.90 -6.96 -1.76
C ASN A 117 5.17 -5.74 -1.20
N ARG A 118 5.14 -4.64 -1.97
CA ARG A 118 4.37 -3.43 -1.60
C ARG A 118 2.87 -3.65 -1.69
N GLN A 119 2.39 -4.36 -2.71
CA GLN A 119 0.97 -4.68 -2.82
C GLN A 119 0.52 -5.61 -1.68
N ALA A 120 1.29 -6.66 -1.38
CA ALA A 120 1.00 -7.58 -0.27
C ALA A 120 0.96 -6.86 1.10
N ALA A 121 1.85 -5.87 1.32
CA ALA A 121 1.80 -5.06 2.53
C ALA A 121 0.51 -4.23 2.64
N LYS A 122 0.00 -3.69 1.52
CA LYS A 122 -1.29 -2.98 1.50
C LYS A 122 -2.45 -3.93 1.74
N ASP A 123 -2.45 -5.08 1.07
CA ASP A 123 -3.52 -6.09 1.18
C ASP A 123 -3.62 -6.61 2.63
N ARG A 124 -2.49 -6.81 3.31
CA ARG A 124 -2.46 -7.19 4.74
C ARG A 124 -3.11 -6.14 5.65
N LEU A 125 -2.78 -4.86 5.46
CA LEU A 125 -3.36 -3.77 6.24
C LEU A 125 -4.88 -3.66 6.03
N GLN A 126 -5.35 -3.93 4.80
CA GLN A 126 -6.79 -3.99 4.51
C GLN A 126 -7.46 -5.16 5.22
N ALA A 127 -6.86 -6.36 5.16
CA ALA A 127 -7.38 -7.55 5.85
C ALA A 127 -7.47 -7.35 7.38
N ASP A 128 -6.44 -6.75 8.00
CA ASP A 128 -6.45 -6.45 9.43
C ASP A 128 -7.60 -5.49 9.80
N HIS A 129 -7.87 -4.50 8.93
CA HIS A 129 -8.97 -3.55 9.13
C HIS A 129 -10.36 -4.21 8.99
N ASP A 130 -10.53 -5.04 7.96
CA ASP A 130 -11.76 -5.78 7.72
C ASP A 130 -12.06 -6.73 8.90
N TYR A 131 -11.03 -7.36 9.46
CA TYR A 131 -11.15 -8.17 10.67
C TYR A 131 -11.65 -7.37 11.88
N GLU A 132 -11.11 -6.17 12.13
CA GLU A 132 -11.59 -5.30 13.21
C GLU A 132 -13.05 -4.86 13.02
N ILE A 133 -13.46 -4.58 11.79
CA ILE A 133 -14.85 -4.21 11.48
C ILE A 133 -15.78 -5.39 11.75
N ASN A 134 -15.39 -6.60 11.32
CA ASN A 134 -16.18 -7.80 11.52
C ASN A 134 -16.39 -8.09 13.02
N LEU A 135 -15.34 -7.98 13.84
CA LEU A 135 -15.44 -8.13 15.29
C LEU A 135 -16.36 -7.10 15.94
N LYS A 136 -16.34 -5.85 15.49
CA LYS A 136 -17.23 -4.81 16.00
C LYS A 136 -18.69 -5.08 15.63
N ALA A 137 -18.93 -5.51 14.39
CA ALA A 137 -20.27 -5.88 13.93
C ALA A 137 -20.82 -7.06 14.75
N GLU A 138 -20.01 -8.08 15.01
CA GLU A 138 -20.38 -9.23 15.83
C GLU A 138 -20.72 -8.81 17.27
N ALA A 139 -19.92 -7.92 17.88
CA ALA A 139 -20.18 -7.38 19.21
C ALA A 139 -21.46 -6.52 19.27
N GLU A 140 -21.75 -5.71 18.25
CA GLU A 140 -22.99 -4.94 18.16
C GLU A 140 -24.22 -5.86 18.04
N ILE A 141 -24.15 -6.91 17.22
CA ILE A 141 -25.22 -7.90 17.08
C ILE A 141 -25.46 -8.64 18.41
N ALA A 142 -24.40 -9.07 19.08
CA ALA A 142 -24.52 -9.70 20.40
C ALA A 142 -25.17 -8.76 21.44
N GLY A 143 -24.80 -7.48 21.43
CA GLY A 143 -25.40 -6.46 22.29
C GLY A 143 -26.88 -6.17 21.98
N LEU A 144 -27.32 -6.32 20.73
CA LEU A 144 -28.73 -6.22 20.35
C LEU A 144 -29.54 -7.42 20.89
N HIS A 145 -28.99 -8.63 20.84
CA HIS A 145 -29.65 -9.84 21.35
C HIS A 145 -29.89 -9.79 22.87
N LEU A 146 -28.97 -9.18 23.63
CA LEU A 146 -29.06 -9.03 25.09
C LEU A 146 -30.05 -7.95 25.55
N LYS A 147 -30.55 -7.10 24.64
CA LYS A 147 -31.53 -6.04 24.94
C LYS A 147 -32.99 -6.44 24.68
N LEU A 148 -33.24 -7.64 24.14
CA LEU A 148 -34.56 -8.27 24.10
C LEU A 148 -34.74 -9.20 25.31
#